data_AF-A0A9X3YPX0-F1
#
_entry.id   AF-A0A9X3YPX0-F1
#
_cell.length_a   1.000
_cell.length_b   1.000
_cell.length_c   1.000
_cell.angle_alpha   90.00
_cell.angle_beta   90.00
_cell.angle_gamma   90.00
#
_symmetry.space_group_name_H-M   'P 1'
#
loop_
_entity.id
_entity.type
_entity.pdbx_description
1 polymer ?
#
loop_
_entity_poly.entity_id
_entity_poly.type
_entity_poly.pdbx_seq_one_letter_code
_entity_poly.pdbx_strand_id
1 'polypeptide(L)'
;MFAAFFIAAALAAQPAEPADCAALFAQRFPADLALSYEAFDQTQDSGFRVLAARRCDREAADLIVEYIVANKAEQRSLRWHVAQLRATHGDAPRAIAYARSVLVDKEDFAASPLRWNDYVLATIAFLERDRAALVRHRDKVAEGAAAHAGNALNLKLLDKLVAGFGSSYAQATAAPD
;
A
#
# COMPACT_ATOMS: atom_id res chain seq x y z
N MET A 1 -29.80 27.12 50.77
CA MET A 1 -28.70 26.45 50.07
C MET A 1 -29.30 25.64 48.93
N PHE A 2 -29.22 26.12 47.69
CA PHE A 2 -29.63 25.36 46.50
C PHE A 2 -28.39 24.71 45.91
N ALA A 3 -28.36 23.37 45.91
CA ALA A 3 -27.32 22.61 45.24
C ALA A 3 -27.70 22.45 43.77
N ALA A 4 -26.94 23.09 42.87
CA ALA A 4 -27.08 22.91 41.44
C ALA A 4 -26.36 21.63 41.01
N PHE A 5 -27.13 20.64 40.52
CA PHE A 5 -26.59 19.46 39.85
C PHE A 5 -26.22 19.83 38.41
N PHE A 6 -24.93 19.82 38.09
CA PHE A 6 -24.45 19.86 36.72
C PHE A 6 -24.43 18.44 36.15
N ILE A 7 -25.33 18.15 35.21
CA ILE A 7 -25.27 16.93 34.40
C ILE A 7 -24.19 17.15 33.34
N ALA A 8 -23.04 16.49 33.50
CA ALA A 8 -22.02 16.43 32.45
C ALA A 8 -22.53 15.51 31.33
N ALA A 9 -22.88 16.08 30.18
CA ALA A 9 -23.17 15.32 28.98
C ALA A 9 -21.87 14.69 28.47
N ALA A 10 -21.78 13.36 28.52
CA ALA A 10 -20.72 12.63 27.83
C ALA A 10 -20.95 12.76 26.31
N LEU A 11 -20.04 13.45 25.60
CA LEU A 11 -19.99 13.36 24.15
C LEU A 11 -19.58 11.94 23.77
N ALA A 12 -20.54 11.12 23.35
CA ALA A 12 -20.23 9.91 22.61
C ALA A 12 -19.55 10.31 21.30
N ALA A 13 -18.32 9.84 21.09
CA ALA A 13 -17.67 9.95 19.79
C ALA A 13 -18.51 9.16 18.78
N GLN A 14 -19.10 9.86 17.80
CA GLN A 14 -19.79 9.20 16.71
C GLN A 14 -18.77 8.37 15.91
N PRO A 15 -19.09 7.14 15.49
CA PRO A 15 -18.26 6.44 14.52
C PRO A 15 -18.11 7.35 13.30
N ALA A 16 -16.88 7.56 12.84
CA ALA A 16 -16.66 8.27 11.58
C ALA A 16 -17.47 7.55 10.49
N GLU A 17 -18.39 8.28 9.86
CA GLU A 17 -19.06 7.82 8.64
C GLU A 17 -17.98 7.27 7.72
N PRO A 18 -18.11 6.03 7.19
CA PRO A 18 -17.20 5.58 6.16
C PRO A 18 -17.22 6.64 5.07
N ALA A 19 -16.06 7.23 4.76
CA ALA A 19 -15.95 8.14 3.64
C ALA A 19 -16.67 7.47 2.47
N ASP A 20 -17.63 8.16 1.82
CA ASP A 20 -18.33 7.60 0.67
C ASP A 20 -17.33 7.46 -0.48
N CYS A 21 -16.59 6.36 -0.43
CA CYS A 21 -15.49 6.09 -1.33
C CYS A 21 -15.99 5.95 -2.75
N ALA A 22 -17.21 5.44 -2.94
CA ALA A 22 -17.85 5.36 -4.24
C ALA A 22 -18.16 6.75 -4.80
N ALA A 23 -18.75 7.65 -4.00
CA ALA A 23 -19.00 9.02 -4.44
C ALA A 23 -17.69 9.78 -4.72
N LEU A 24 -16.69 9.65 -3.85
CA LEU A 24 -15.39 10.27 -4.06
C LEU A 24 -14.70 9.73 -5.32
N PHE A 25 -14.73 8.42 -5.53
CA PHE A 25 -14.22 7.81 -6.75
C PHE A 25 -14.91 8.39 -7.97
N ALA A 26 -16.25 8.39 -8.00
CA ALA A 26 -17.03 8.90 -9.12
C ALA A 26 -16.75 10.39 -9.40
N GLN A 27 -16.56 11.20 -8.35
CA GLN A 27 -16.21 12.62 -8.48
C GLN A 27 -14.82 12.81 -9.09
N ARG A 28 -13.86 11.99 -8.70
CA ARG A 28 -12.44 12.12 -9.06
C ARG A 28 -12.09 11.47 -10.40
N PHE A 29 -12.78 10.40 -10.74
CA PHE A 29 -12.45 9.50 -11.84
C PHE A 29 -12.16 10.21 -13.18
N PRO A 30 -13.03 11.10 -13.71
CA PRO A 30 -12.79 11.70 -15.02
C PRO A 30 -11.56 12.62 -15.05
N ALA A 31 -11.35 13.38 -13.97
CA ALA A 31 -10.24 14.32 -13.87
C ALA A 31 -8.90 13.60 -13.65
N ASP A 32 -8.89 12.58 -12.81
CA ASP A 32 -7.67 11.84 -12.49
C ASP A 32 -7.21 10.95 -13.65
N LEU A 33 -8.12 10.44 -14.48
CA LEU A 33 -7.74 9.71 -15.70
C LEU A 33 -7.03 10.58 -16.74
N ALA A 34 -7.27 11.89 -16.74
CA ALA A 34 -6.67 12.84 -17.67
C ALA A 34 -5.30 13.39 -17.20
N LEU A 35 -4.83 13.00 -16.01
CA LEU A 35 -3.56 13.44 -15.47
C LEU A 35 -2.37 12.81 -16.23
N SER A 36 -1.26 13.53 -16.29
CA SER A 36 0.03 12.93 -16.66
C SER A 36 0.44 11.87 -15.63
N TYR A 37 1.31 10.94 -16.03
CA TYR A 37 1.83 9.92 -15.12
C TYR A 37 2.43 10.55 -13.85
N GLU A 38 3.20 11.63 -13.99
CA GLU A 38 3.78 12.35 -12.86
C GLU A 38 2.71 12.88 -11.91
N ALA A 39 1.69 13.56 -12.43
CA ALA A 39 0.62 14.13 -11.62
C ALA A 39 -0.28 13.05 -10.99
N PHE A 40 -0.43 11.90 -11.64
CA PHE A 40 -1.22 10.79 -11.14
C PHE A 40 -0.48 9.95 -10.09
N ASP A 41 0.81 9.65 -10.32
CA ASP A 41 1.57 8.62 -9.60
C ASP A 41 2.69 9.16 -8.71
N GLN A 42 3.24 10.34 -8.95
CA GLN A 42 4.41 10.85 -8.21
C GLN A 42 4.08 12.05 -7.32
N THR A 43 3.02 12.78 -7.63
CA THR A 43 2.58 13.94 -6.84
C THR A 43 1.76 13.53 -5.61
N GLN A 44 2.17 14.01 -4.44
CA GLN A 44 1.39 13.89 -3.20
C GLN A 44 0.06 14.65 -3.33
N ASP A 45 -0.98 14.16 -2.66
CA ASP A 45 -2.33 14.75 -2.68
C ASP A 45 -2.98 14.88 -4.07
N SER A 46 -2.51 14.11 -5.05
CA SER A 46 -3.04 14.05 -6.41
C SER A 46 -3.31 12.60 -6.85
N GLY A 47 -4.08 12.44 -7.93
CA GLY A 47 -4.43 11.15 -8.50
C GLY A 47 -5.01 10.18 -7.47
N PHE A 48 -4.57 8.93 -7.51
CA PHE A 48 -5.06 7.88 -6.61
C PHE A 48 -4.78 8.15 -5.12
N ARG A 49 -3.78 8.99 -4.78
CA ARG A 49 -3.45 9.29 -3.39
C ARG A 49 -4.57 10.03 -2.67
N VAL A 50 -5.40 10.77 -3.39
CA VAL A 50 -6.58 11.47 -2.84
C VAL A 50 -7.60 10.47 -2.26
N LEU A 51 -7.74 9.31 -2.89
CA LEU A 51 -8.59 8.21 -2.40
C LEU A 51 -7.89 7.45 -1.27
N ALA A 52 -6.62 7.08 -1.45
CA ALA A 52 -5.85 6.33 -0.46
C ALA A 52 -5.72 7.08 0.88
N ALA A 53 -5.53 8.40 0.85
CA ALA A 53 -5.47 9.25 2.05
C ALA A 53 -6.76 9.21 2.89
N ARG A 54 -7.90 8.89 2.26
CA ARG A 54 -9.20 8.71 2.92
C ARG A 54 -9.53 7.25 3.23
N ARG A 55 -8.53 6.35 3.14
CA ARG A 55 -8.68 4.90 3.36
C ARG A 55 -9.63 4.22 2.35
N CYS A 56 -9.85 4.84 1.20
CA CYS A 56 -10.58 4.27 0.07
C CYS A 56 -9.64 3.40 -0.79
N ASP A 57 -8.99 2.41 -0.16
CA ASP A 57 -7.90 1.64 -0.78
C ASP A 57 -8.37 0.82 -1.99
N ARG A 58 -9.61 0.29 -1.94
CA ARG A 58 -10.21 -0.46 -3.06
C ARG A 58 -10.39 0.43 -4.27
N GLU A 59 -11.02 1.59 -4.08
CA GLU A 59 -11.32 2.55 -5.13
C GLU A 59 -10.05 3.22 -5.67
N ALA A 60 -9.06 3.48 -4.81
CA ALA A 60 -7.74 3.94 -5.25
C ALA A 60 -7.09 2.91 -6.17
N ALA A 61 -7.14 1.62 -5.81
CA ALA A 61 -6.63 0.54 -6.66
C ALA A 61 -7.40 0.42 -7.98
N ASP A 62 -8.74 0.53 -7.94
CA ASP A 62 -9.58 0.54 -9.14
C ASP A 62 -9.20 1.72 -10.06
N LEU A 63 -8.97 2.91 -9.51
CA LEU A 63 -8.59 4.09 -10.29
C LEU A 63 -7.25 3.90 -11.00
N ILE A 64 -6.26 3.27 -10.35
CA ILE A 64 -4.97 2.98 -10.99
C ILE A 64 -5.12 1.98 -12.14
N VAL A 65 -5.97 0.95 -11.98
CA VAL A 65 -6.23 -0.03 -13.04
C VAL A 65 -6.84 0.66 -14.26
N GLU A 66 -7.84 1.52 -14.03
CA GLU A 66 -8.49 2.29 -15.10
C GLU A 66 -7.52 3.30 -15.75
N TYR A 67 -6.63 3.92 -14.95
CA TYR A 67 -5.56 4.78 -15.46
C TYR A 67 -4.59 4.03 -16.39
N ILE A 68 -4.16 2.82 -15.99
CA ILE A 68 -3.29 1.97 -16.80
C ILE A 68 -3.94 1.67 -18.16
N VAL A 69 -5.22 1.32 -18.18
CA VAL A 69 -5.95 0.99 -19.41
C VAL A 69 -6.13 2.23 -20.28
N ALA A 70 -6.64 3.33 -19.72
CA ALA A 70 -6.94 4.55 -20.47
C ALA A 70 -5.68 5.19 -21.08
N ASN A 71 -4.55 5.16 -20.36
CA ASN A 71 -3.31 5.82 -20.77
C ASN A 71 -2.27 4.87 -21.36
N LYS A 72 -2.58 3.56 -21.48
CA LYS A 72 -1.64 2.50 -21.88
C LYS A 72 -0.34 2.56 -21.06
N ALA A 73 -0.48 2.81 -19.76
CA ALA A 73 0.65 3.08 -18.88
C ALA A 73 1.44 1.79 -18.60
N GLU A 74 2.75 1.79 -18.87
CA GLU A 74 3.60 0.61 -18.73
C GLU A 74 4.37 0.56 -17.40
N GLN A 75 4.38 1.67 -16.65
CA GLN A 75 5.16 1.85 -15.44
C GLN A 75 4.82 0.80 -14.38
N ARG A 76 5.85 0.09 -13.89
CA ARG A 76 5.68 -0.94 -12.87
C ARG A 76 5.20 -0.38 -11.52
N SER A 77 5.50 0.89 -11.22
CA SER A 77 5.07 1.53 -9.96
C SER A 77 3.54 1.49 -9.81
N LEU A 78 2.80 1.73 -10.89
CA LEU A 78 1.33 1.69 -10.89
C LEU A 78 0.82 0.31 -10.47
N ARG A 79 1.33 -0.76 -11.11
CA ARG A 79 0.97 -2.14 -10.76
C ARG A 79 1.38 -2.51 -9.33
N TRP A 80 2.51 -1.98 -8.86
CA TRP A 80 2.94 -2.18 -7.48
C TRP A 80 2.03 -1.48 -6.47
N HIS A 81 1.60 -0.24 -6.75
CA HIS A 81 0.63 0.47 -5.90
C HIS A 81 -0.72 -0.26 -5.86
N VAL A 82 -1.19 -0.82 -6.98
CA VAL A 82 -2.38 -1.70 -6.98
C VAL A 82 -2.17 -2.88 -6.02
N ALA A 83 -1.02 -3.55 -6.06
CA ALA A 83 -0.75 -4.66 -5.15
C ALA A 83 -0.84 -4.23 -3.67
N GLN A 84 -0.19 -3.12 -3.31
CA GLN A 84 -0.19 -2.59 -1.94
C GLN A 84 -1.59 -2.17 -1.46
N LEU A 85 -2.36 -1.49 -2.30
CA LEU A 85 -3.71 -1.03 -1.96
C LEU A 85 -4.69 -2.21 -1.83
N ARG A 86 -4.62 -3.19 -2.74
CA ARG A 86 -5.41 -4.43 -2.62
C ARG A 86 -5.05 -5.21 -1.37
N ALA A 87 -3.77 -5.32 -1.05
CA ALA A 87 -3.30 -5.96 0.18
C ALA A 87 -3.85 -5.25 1.42
N THR A 88 -3.81 -3.91 1.43
CA THR A 88 -4.30 -3.07 2.52
C THR A 88 -5.81 -3.22 2.70
N HIS A 89 -6.58 -3.27 1.61
CA HIS A 89 -8.02 -3.53 1.64
C HIS A 89 -8.38 -4.98 2.08
N GLY A 90 -7.42 -5.92 2.03
CA GLY A 90 -7.64 -7.33 2.37
C GLY A 90 -7.89 -8.26 1.17
N ASP A 91 -7.73 -7.77 -0.06
CA ASP A 91 -7.84 -8.56 -1.27
C ASP A 91 -6.49 -9.21 -1.65
N ALA A 92 -6.12 -10.23 -0.89
CA ALA A 92 -4.85 -10.93 -1.08
C ALA A 92 -4.70 -11.57 -2.47
N PRO A 93 -5.72 -12.24 -3.07
CA PRO A 93 -5.56 -12.84 -4.40
C PRO A 93 -5.21 -11.83 -5.49
N ARG A 94 -5.91 -10.68 -5.57
CA ARG A 94 -5.56 -9.65 -6.55
C ARG A 94 -4.24 -8.98 -6.22
N ALA A 95 -3.95 -8.73 -4.93
CA ALA A 95 -2.67 -8.17 -4.52
C ALA A 95 -1.48 -9.01 -4.99
N ILE A 96 -1.55 -10.33 -4.78
CA ILE A 96 -0.50 -11.28 -5.20
C ILE A 96 -0.34 -11.29 -6.72
N ALA A 97 -1.44 -11.30 -7.49
CA ALA A 97 -1.38 -11.28 -8.95
C ALA A 97 -0.65 -10.03 -9.48
N TYR A 98 -0.99 -8.84 -8.95
CA TYR A 98 -0.31 -7.60 -9.31
C TYR A 98 1.15 -7.57 -8.83
N ALA A 99 1.44 -8.06 -7.62
CA ALA A 99 2.79 -8.15 -7.10
C ALA A 99 3.68 -9.05 -7.98
N ARG A 100 3.18 -10.20 -8.46
CA ARG A 100 3.91 -11.06 -9.41
C ARG A 100 4.20 -10.35 -10.73
N SER A 101 3.27 -9.53 -11.22
CA SER A 101 3.41 -8.82 -12.50
C SER A 101 4.52 -7.74 -12.53
N VAL A 102 5.09 -7.40 -11.38
CA VAL A 102 6.17 -6.40 -11.27
C VAL A 102 7.53 -7.02 -10.98
N LEU A 103 7.63 -8.35 -10.90
CA LEU A 103 8.91 -9.05 -10.82
C LEU A 103 9.76 -8.78 -12.05
N VAL A 104 11.07 -8.77 -11.87
CA VAL A 104 12.07 -8.59 -12.92
C VAL A 104 12.72 -9.94 -13.20
N ASP A 105 12.73 -10.38 -14.47
CA ASP A 105 13.28 -11.71 -14.84
C ASP A 105 14.70 -11.94 -14.33
N LYS A 106 15.54 -10.90 -14.42
CA LYS A 106 16.91 -10.91 -13.91
C LYS A 106 17.29 -9.53 -13.39
N GLU A 107 17.57 -9.44 -12.09
CA GLU A 107 18.12 -8.23 -11.48
C GLU A 107 19.62 -8.12 -11.77
N ASP A 108 20.05 -6.94 -12.19
CA ASP A 108 21.47 -6.60 -12.31
C ASP A 108 21.92 -5.82 -11.07
N PHE A 109 22.44 -6.56 -10.09
CA PHE A 109 22.92 -5.96 -8.84
C PHE A 109 24.19 -5.11 -8.99
N ALA A 110 24.91 -5.24 -10.12
CA ALA A 110 26.05 -4.36 -10.41
C ALA A 110 25.56 -2.99 -10.89
N ALA A 111 24.47 -2.95 -11.68
CA ALA A 111 23.84 -1.71 -12.09
C ALA A 111 23.00 -1.06 -10.97
N SER A 112 22.31 -1.85 -10.16
CA SER A 112 21.53 -1.37 -9.01
C SER A 112 21.50 -2.41 -7.89
N PRO A 113 22.08 -2.12 -6.71
CA PRO A 113 22.06 -3.05 -5.57
C PRO A 113 20.67 -3.23 -4.93
N LEU A 114 19.62 -2.61 -5.47
CA LEU A 114 18.25 -2.78 -4.99
C LEU A 114 17.80 -4.24 -5.13
N ARG A 115 17.36 -4.84 -4.02
CA ARG A 115 16.80 -6.19 -3.93
C ARG A 115 15.29 -6.15 -4.16
N TRP A 116 14.88 -5.70 -5.34
CA TRP A 116 13.47 -5.46 -5.66
C TRP A 116 12.64 -6.74 -5.63
N ASN A 117 13.10 -7.80 -6.30
CA ASN A 117 12.37 -9.06 -6.34
C ASN A 117 12.23 -9.67 -4.95
N ASP A 118 13.28 -9.65 -4.12
CA ASP A 118 13.18 -10.17 -2.76
C ASP A 118 12.20 -9.35 -1.90
N TYR A 119 12.15 -8.02 -2.08
CA TYR A 119 11.13 -7.20 -1.43
C TYR A 119 9.69 -7.58 -1.85
N VAL A 120 9.46 -7.76 -3.15
CA VAL A 120 8.16 -8.16 -3.70
C VAL A 120 7.79 -9.56 -3.22
N LEU A 121 8.71 -10.53 -3.30
CA LEU A 121 8.48 -11.92 -2.90
C LEU A 121 8.25 -12.06 -1.40
N ALA A 122 8.92 -11.27 -0.56
CA ALA A 122 8.64 -11.21 0.87
C ALA A 122 7.21 -10.73 1.14
N THR A 123 6.76 -9.69 0.43
CA THR A 123 5.39 -9.18 0.54
C THR A 123 4.37 -10.24 0.09
N ILE A 124 4.62 -10.94 -1.01
CA ILE A 124 3.78 -12.06 -1.49
C ILE A 124 3.71 -13.16 -0.42
N ALA A 125 4.85 -13.56 0.14
CA ALA A 125 4.91 -14.59 1.17
C ALA A 125 4.09 -14.22 2.43
N PHE A 126 4.10 -12.95 2.84
CA PHE A 126 3.21 -12.47 3.92
C PHE A 126 1.73 -12.69 3.57
N LEU A 127 1.32 -12.33 2.35
CA LEU A 127 -0.06 -12.47 1.87
C LEU A 127 -0.48 -13.94 1.70
N GLU A 128 0.46 -14.81 1.31
CA GLU A 128 0.27 -16.27 1.20
C GLU A 128 0.33 -17.00 2.54
N ARG A 129 0.58 -16.28 3.65
CA ARG A 129 0.80 -16.86 4.99
C ARG A 129 1.99 -17.82 5.05
N ASP A 130 3.01 -17.59 4.23
CA ASP A 130 4.28 -18.32 4.26
C ASP A 130 5.34 -17.54 5.06
N ARG A 131 5.44 -17.84 6.35
CA ARG A 131 6.42 -17.19 7.24
C ARG A 131 7.86 -17.51 6.83
N ALA A 132 8.12 -18.72 6.34
CA ALA A 132 9.46 -19.16 6.01
C ALA A 132 9.98 -18.41 4.78
N ALA A 133 9.15 -18.26 3.75
CA ALA A 133 9.49 -17.45 2.58
C ALA A 133 9.60 -15.95 2.91
N LEU A 134 8.71 -15.42 3.75
CA LEU A 134 8.79 -14.03 4.21
C LEU A 134 10.14 -13.72 4.85
N VAL A 135 10.56 -14.52 5.83
CA VAL A 135 11.84 -14.33 6.52
C VAL A 135 13.02 -14.49 5.56
N ARG A 136 13.02 -15.55 4.73
CA ARG A 136 14.09 -15.78 3.74
C ARG A 136 14.31 -14.61 2.80
N HIS A 137 13.25 -14.03 2.26
CA HIS A 137 13.37 -12.92 1.32
C HIS A 137 13.68 -11.60 2.03
N ARG A 138 13.13 -11.38 3.24
CA ARG A 138 13.52 -10.27 4.11
C ARG A 138 15.02 -10.26 4.40
N ASP A 139 15.61 -11.41 4.70
CA ASP A 139 17.04 -11.48 5.02
C ASP A 139 17.94 -11.13 3.83
N LYS A 140 17.54 -11.50 2.62
CA LYS A 140 18.25 -11.05 1.40
C LYS A 140 18.15 -9.54 1.17
N VAL A 141 17.01 -8.92 1.49
CA VAL A 141 16.89 -7.46 1.47
C VAL A 141 17.81 -6.85 2.53
N ALA A 142 17.92 -7.46 3.70
CA ALA A 142 18.80 -7.02 4.77
C ALA A 142 20.29 -7.05 4.38
N GLU A 143 20.74 -8.09 3.68
CA GLU A 143 22.11 -8.16 3.13
C GLU A 143 22.45 -6.96 2.23
N GLY A 144 21.44 -6.43 1.51
CA GLY A 144 21.59 -5.27 0.63
C GLY A 144 21.32 -3.91 1.30
N ALA A 145 20.94 -3.86 2.58
CA ALA A 145 20.43 -2.64 3.22
C ALA A 145 21.43 -1.49 3.24
N ALA A 146 22.71 -1.78 3.51
CA ALA A 146 23.77 -0.77 3.51
C ALA A 146 24.17 -0.30 2.10
N ALA A 147 23.87 -1.09 1.06
CA ALA A 147 24.27 -0.82 -0.32
C ALA A 147 23.26 0.04 -1.10
N HIS A 148 22.02 0.17 -0.61
CA HIS A 148 20.99 0.97 -1.29
C HIS A 148 19.92 1.45 -0.31
N ALA A 149 19.62 2.76 -0.30
CA ALA A 149 18.63 3.34 0.60
C ALA A 149 17.23 2.71 0.46
N GLY A 150 16.85 2.31 -0.76
CA GLY A 150 15.61 1.57 -1.00
C GLY A 150 15.56 0.21 -0.29
N ASN A 151 16.69 -0.49 -0.14
CA ASN A 151 16.71 -1.75 0.64
C ASN A 151 16.49 -1.45 2.12
N ALA A 152 17.12 -0.42 2.67
CA ALA A 152 16.90 -0.02 4.06
C ALA A 152 15.44 0.38 4.34
N LEU A 153 14.79 1.10 3.41
CA LEU A 153 13.37 1.45 3.51
C LEU A 153 12.47 0.22 3.42
N ASN A 154 12.70 -0.64 2.42
CA ASN A 154 11.95 -1.88 2.25
C ASN A 154 12.10 -2.80 3.47
N LEU A 155 13.31 -2.87 4.05
CA LEU A 155 13.58 -3.70 5.22
C LEU A 155 12.70 -3.32 6.42
N LYS A 156 12.53 -2.02 6.69
CA LYS A 156 11.63 -1.56 7.77
C LYS A 156 10.21 -2.08 7.60
N LEU A 157 9.69 -2.02 6.37
CA LEU A 157 8.36 -2.57 6.07
C LEU A 157 8.34 -4.08 6.28
N LEU A 158 9.33 -4.82 5.79
CA LEU A 158 9.39 -6.27 5.95
C LEU A 158 9.54 -6.70 7.42
N ASP A 159 10.26 -5.94 8.24
CA ASP A 159 10.37 -6.17 9.68
C ASP A 159 9.01 -6.06 10.36
N LYS A 160 8.19 -5.08 9.97
CA LYS A 160 6.80 -4.98 10.43
C LYS A 160 5.95 -6.15 9.96
N LEU A 161 6.11 -6.61 8.74
CA LEU A 161 5.39 -7.80 8.24
C LEU A 161 5.78 -9.07 9.01
N VAL A 162 7.06 -9.22 9.39
CA VAL A 162 7.53 -10.35 10.21
C VAL A 162 6.98 -10.25 11.64
N ALA A 163 7.01 -9.07 12.25
CA ALA A 163 6.49 -8.83 13.60
C ALA A 163 4.96 -9.00 13.66
N GLY A 164 4.25 -8.49 12.66
CA GLY A 164 2.80 -8.59 12.51
C GLY A 164 2.33 -9.86 11.78
N PHE A 165 3.17 -10.88 11.66
CA PHE A 165 2.81 -12.09 10.91
C PHE A 165 1.52 -12.73 11.48
N GLY A 166 0.56 -13.03 10.61
CA GLY A 166 -0.77 -13.52 10.97
C GLY A 166 -1.85 -12.43 11.02
N SER A 167 -1.48 -11.16 11.19
CA SER A 167 -2.42 -10.02 11.08
C SER A 167 -2.77 -9.69 9.63
N SER A 168 -3.70 -8.77 9.38
CA SER A 168 -3.92 -8.24 8.03
C SER A 168 -2.73 -7.40 7.57
N TYR A 169 -2.55 -7.23 6.26
CA TYR A 169 -1.47 -6.38 5.74
C TYR A 169 -1.57 -4.95 6.31
N ALA A 170 -2.78 -4.36 6.31
CA ALA A 170 -3.00 -3.04 6.90
C ALA A 170 -2.60 -2.95 8.38
N GLN A 171 -2.88 -3.98 9.18
CA GLN A 171 -2.50 -4.03 10.59
C GLN A 171 -0.98 -4.11 10.75
N ALA A 172 -0.34 -5.02 10.03
CA ALA A 172 1.11 -5.19 10.08
C ALA A 172 1.84 -3.89 9.68
N THR A 173 1.42 -3.24 8.60
CA THR A 173 2.10 -2.03 8.10
C THR A 173 1.86 -0.77 8.94
N ALA A 174 0.78 -0.73 9.72
CA ALA A 174 0.45 0.39 10.60
C ALA A 174 1.14 0.31 11.97
N ALA A 175 1.80 -0.79 12.30
CA ALA A 175 2.53 -0.93 13.56
C ALA A 175 3.64 0.14 13.66
N PRO A 176 3.88 0.71 14.86
CA PRO A 176 5.02 1.62 15.07
C PRO A 176 6.35 0.89 14.81
N ASP A 177 7.37 1.67 14.43
CA ASP A 177 8.76 1.20 14.28
C ASP A 177 9.37 0.77 15.62
#